data_AF-A0A959A433-F1
#
_entry.id   AF-A0A959A433-F1
#
_cell.length_a   1.000
_cell.length_b   1.000
_cell.length_c   1.000
_cell.angle_alpha   90.00
_cell.angle_beta   90.00
_cell.angle_gamma   90.00
#
_symmetry.space_group_name_H-M   'P 1'
#
loop_
_entity.id
_entity.type
_entity.pdbx_description
1 polymer ?
#
loop_
_entity_poly.entity_id
_entity_poly.type
_entity_poly.pdbx_seq_one_letter_code
_entity_poly.pdbx_strand_id
1 'polypeptide(L)'
;ALLLFNFGKYLFLLLKENIQPFSIQTLKVLIIAAITAFVGLKLPDMDNVLIDIIVRSIAATVVFAGLIIWLRPSKDVEMLLKQALTIFKK
;
A
#
# COMPACT_ATOMS: atom_id res chain seq x y z
N ALA A 1 11.47 -9.25 19.49
CA ALA A 1 10.30 -8.85 20.29
C ALA A 1 9.06 -8.54 19.44
N LEU A 2 9.13 -7.65 18.45
CA LEU A 2 7.96 -7.19 17.65
C LEU A 2 7.21 -8.29 16.87
N LEU A 3 7.92 -9.20 16.19
CA LEU A 3 7.29 -10.29 15.42
C LEU A 3 6.49 -11.23 16.34
N LEU A 4 7.10 -11.68 17.43
CA LEU A 4 6.46 -12.51 18.45
C LEU A 4 5.24 -11.81 19.07
N PHE A 5 5.33 -10.52 19.36
CA PHE A 5 4.22 -9.73 19.90
C PHE A 5 3.04 -9.62 18.91
N ASN A 6 3.32 -9.25 17.65
CA ASN A 6 2.28 -9.11 16.63
C ASN A 6 1.67 -10.46 16.24
N PHE A 7 2.48 -11.52 16.21
CA PHE A 7 2.01 -12.88 15.95
C PHE A 7 1.15 -13.40 17.11
N GLY A 8 1.56 -13.16 18.36
CA GLY A 8 0.74 -13.47 19.54
C GLY A 8 -0.60 -12.74 19.51
N LYS A 9 -0.62 -11.45 19.16
CA LYS A 9 -1.86 -10.67 18.99
C LYS A 9 -2.74 -11.23 17.87
N TYR A 10 -2.14 -11.61 16.74
CA TYR A 10 -2.85 -12.27 15.63
C TYR A 10 -3.52 -13.57 16.09
N LEU A 11 -2.77 -14.44 16.79
CA LEU A 11 -3.30 -15.70 17.30
C LEU A 11 -4.40 -15.47 18.35
N PHE A 12 -4.24 -14.49 19.23
CA PHE A 12 -5.27 -14.14 20.21
C PHE A 12 -6.58 -13.72 19.51
N LEU A 13 -6.52 -12.81 18.54
CA LEU A 13 -7.70 -12.38 17.78
C LEU A 13 -8.35 -13.54 17.01
N LEU A 14 -7.54 -14.41 16.42
CA LEU A 14 -8.03 -15.54 15.62
C LEU A 14 -8.67 -16.62 16.49
N LEU A 15 -8.02 -17.01 17.59
CA LEU A 15 -8.44 -18.16 18.40
C LEU A 15 -9.46 -17.78 19.48
N LYS A 16 -9.32 -16.59 20.09
CA LYS A 16 -10.19 -16.16 21.19
C LYS A 16 -11.41 -15.40 20.68
N GLU A 17 -11.17 -14.43 19.79
CA GLU A 17 -12.22 -13.54 19.28
C GLU A 17 -12.84 -14.05 17.96
N ASN A 18 -12.29 -15.12 17.36
CA ASN A 18 -12.71 -15.65 16.04
C ASN A 18 -12.69 -14.59 14.93
N ILE A 19 -11.83 -13.57 15.06
CA ILE A 19 -11.66 -12.51 14.08
C ILE A 19 -10.40 -12.79 13.28
N GLN A 20 -10.53 -13.00 11.97
CA GLN A 20 -9.38 -12.99 11.06
C GLN A 20 -9.02 -11.54 10.71
N PRO A 21 -7.88 -11.01 11.19
CA PRO A 21 -7.58 -9.57 11.08
C PRO A 21 -7.13 -9.14 9.68
N PHE A 22 -6.86 -10.08 8.78
CA PHE A 22 -6.42 -9.82 7.41
C PHE A 22 -7.36 -10.46 6.41
N SER A 23 -7.64 -9.74 5.33
CA SER A 23 -8.57 -10.19 4.28
C SER A 23 -7.85 -10.34 2.94
N ILE A 24 -8.56 -10.86 1.94
CA ILE A 24 -8.06 -10.91 0.55
C ILE A 24 -7.71 -9.50 0.04
N GLN A 25 -8.40 -8.47 0.53
CA GLN A 25 -8.07 -7.08 0.20
C GLN A 25 -6.70 -6.68 0.76
N THR A 26 -6.33 -7.15 1.96
CA THR A 26 -4.97 -6.97 2.51
C THR A 26 -3.92 -7.59 1.59
N LEU A 27 -4.16 -8.81 1.08
CA LEU A 27 -3.24 -9.47 0.16
C LEU A 27 -3.07 -8.69 -1.15
N LYS A 28 -4.16 -8.12 -1.70
CA LYS A 28 -4.08 -7.25 -2.89
C LYS A 28 -3.19 -6.05 -2.66
N VAL A 29 -3.34 -5.35 -1.53
CA VAL A 29 -2.51 -4.19 -1.19
C VAL A 29 -1.05 -4.59 -0.97
N LEU A 30 -0.80 -5.77 -0.37
CA LEU A 30 0.55 -6.29 -0.19
C LEU A 30 1.24 -6.57 -1.53
N ILE A 31 0.52 -7.13 -2.51
CA ILE A 31 1.03 -7.34 -3.87
C ILE A 31 1.34 -5.99 -4.54
N ILE A 32 0.45 -5.00 -4.40
CA ILE A 32 0.68 -3.65 -4.93
C ILE A 32 1.96 -3.06 -4.32
N ALA A 33 2.13 -3.16 -2.99
CA ALA A 33 3.33 -2.69 -2.30
C ALA A 33 4.59 -3.40 -2.79
N ALA A 34 4.53 -4.73 -3.00
CA ALA A 34 5.64 -5.49 -3.53
C ALA A 34 6.03 -5.06 -4.96
N ILE A 35 5.05 -4.79 -5.83
CA ILE A 35 5.29 -4.26 -7.18
C ILE A 35 5.93 -2.88 -7.11
N THR A 36 5.40 -1.98 -6.26
CA THR A 36 5.98 -0.64 -6.07
C THR A 36 7.44 -0.71 -5.61
N ALA A 37 7.73 -1.57 -4.63
CA ALA A 37 9.09 -1.78 -4.14
C ALA A 37 10.00 -2.34 -5.24
N PHE A 38 9.52 -3.30 -6.03
CA PHE A 38 10.27 -3.86 -7.16
C PHE A 38 10.61 -2.79 -8.21
N VAL A 39 9.66 -1.92 -8.57
CA VAL A 39 9.93 -0.80 -9.48
C VAL A 39 10.97 0.15 -8.87
N GLY A 40 10.85 0.45 -7.57
CA GLY A 40 11.85 1.24 -6.85
C GLY A 40 13.25 0.64 -6.94
N LEU A 41 13.40 -0.66 -6.68
CA LEU A 41 14.70 -1.36 -6.76
C LEU A 41 15.30 -1.39 -8.17
N LYS A 42 14.49 -1.17 -9.22
CA LYS A 42 14.96 -1.12 -10.61
C LYS A 42 15.36 0.27 -11.07
N LEU A 43 15.10 1.32 -10.28
CA LEU A 43 15.62 2.66 -10.59
C LEU A 43 17.15 2.66 -10.42
N PRO A 44 17.89 3.22 -11.39
CA PRO A 44 19.33 3.40 -11.27
C PRO A 44 19.64 4.43 -10.18
N ASP A 45 20.79 4.27 -9.54
CA ASP A 45 21.27 5.25 -8.56
C ASP A 45 21.69 6.54 -9.28
N MET A 46 21.38 7.67 -8.66
CA MET A 46 21.73 8.99 -9.16
C MET A 46 22.78 9.66 -8.28
N ASP A 47 23.73 10.37 -8.90
CA ASP A 47 24.84 11.01 -8.19
C ASP A 47 24.38 12.06 -7.18
N ASN A 48 23.29 12.78 -7.50
CA ASN A 48 22.70 13.76 -6.61
C ASN A 48 21.63 13.12 -5.72
N VAL A 49 21.93 13.01 -4.43
CA VAL A 49 21.04 12.42 -3.41
C VAL A 49 19.66 13.07 -3.38
N LEU A 50 19.54 14.40 -3.57
CA LEU A 50 18.23 15.04 -3.59
C LEU A 50 17.42 14.60 -4.82
N ILE A 51 18.06 14.49 -5.99
CA ILE A 51 17.39 14.06 -7.22
C ILE A 51 16.98 12.59 -7.10
N ASP A 52 17.86 11.72 -6.58
CA ASP A 52 17.56 10.30 -6.36
C ASP A 52 16.31 10.12 -5.47
N ILE A 53 16.28 10.81 -4.33
CA ILE A 53 15.15 10.76 -3.40
C ILE A 53 13.86 11.23 -4.07
N ILE A 54 13.89 12.35 -4.79
CA ILE A 54 12.71 12.90 -5.46
C ILE A 54 12.20 11.92 -6.50
N VAL A 55 13.07 11.39 -7.36
CA VAL A 55 12.66 10.48 -8.44
C VAL A 55 12.13 9.16 -7.87
N ARG A 56 12.81 8.54 -6.90
CA ARG A 56 12.33 7.31 -6.24
C ARG A 56 10.98 7.54 -5.54
N SER A 57 10.80 8.68 -4.88
CA SER A 57 9.55 9.00 -4.18
C SER A 57 8.39 9.24 -5.15
N ILE A 58 8.63 9.98 -6.24
CA ILE A 58 7.62 10.19 -7.28
C ILE A 58 7.26 8.87 -7.94
N ALA A 59 8.25 8.05 -8.33
CA ALA A 59 8.01 6.76 -8.94
C ALA A 59 7.21 5.83 -8.02
N ALA A 60 7.60 5.72 -6.74
CA ALA A 60 6.88 4.92 -5.77
C ALA A 60 5.43 5.39 -5.60
N THR A 61 5.22 6.71 -5.50
CA THR A 61 3.88 7.32 -5.36
C THR A 61 3.02 7.06 -6.59
N VAL A 62 3.54 7.30 -7.78
CA VAL A 62 2.82 7.12 -9.05
C VAL A 62 2.44 5.65 -9.25
N VAL A 63 3.38 4.72 -9.03
CA VAL A 63 3.11 3.28 -9.19
C VAL A 63 2.11 2.80 -8.15
N PHE A 64 2.32 3.13 -6.87
CA PHE A 64 1.42 2.70 -5.81
C PHE A 64 0.01 3.29 -5.99
N ALA A 65 -0.09 4.61 -6.15
CA ALA A 65 -1.38 5.27 -6.33
C ALA A 65 -2.08 4.81 -7.62
N GLY A 66 -1.35 4.69 -8.72
CA GLY A 66 -1.88 4.20 -9.99
C GLY A 66 -2.47 2.80 -9.87
N LEU A 67 -1.76 1.88 -9.21
CA LEU A 67 -2.24 0.52 -8.97
C LEU A 67 -3.44 0.48 -8.02
N ILE A 68 -3.47 1.31 -6.97
CA ILE A 68 -4.62 1.43 -6.06
C ILE A 68 -5.85 1.96 -6.80
N ILE A 69 -5.70 2.99 -7.63
CA ILE A 69 -6.78 3.59 -8.43
C ILE A 69 -7.32 2.58 -9.45
N TRP A 70 -6.43 1.82 -10.10
CA TRP A 70 -6.79 0.85 -11.13
C TRP A 70 -7.45 -0.40 -10.56
N LEU A 71 -6.84 -1.02 -9.53
CA LEU A 71 -7.28 -2.30 -8.99
C LEU A 71 -8.38 -2.19 -7.94
N ARG A 72 -8.57 -1.00 -7.33
CA ARG A 72 -9.60 -0.70 -6.34
C ARG A 72 -9.75 -1.82 -5.30
N PRO A 73 -8.72 -2.07 -4.46
CA PRO A 73 -8.66 -3.27 -3.65
C PRO A 73 -9.76 -3.34 -2.58
N SER A 74 -10.40 -2.22 -2.21
CA SER A 74 -11.49 -2.17 -1.24
C SER A 74 -12.59 -1.17 -1.63
N LYS A 75 -13.78 -1.33 -1.02
CA LYS A 75 -14.90 -0.39 -1.15
C LYS A 75 -14.55 1.01 -0.64
N ASP A 76 -13.74 1.08 0.42
CA ASP A 76 -13.31 2.35 1.00
C ASP A 76 -12.43 3.14 0.03
N VAL A 77 -11.50 2.47 -0.67
CA VAL A 77 -10.72 3.10 -1.74
C VAL A 77 -11.64 3.63 -2.82
N GLU A 78 -12.62 2.85 -3.28
CA GLU A 78 -13.56 3.30 -4.29
C GLU A 78 -14.38 4.52 -3.84
N MET A 79 -14.80 4.55 -2.57
CA MET A 79 -15.51 5.70 -1.98
C MET A 79 -14.61 6.94 -1.92
N LEU A 80 -13.36 6.80 -1.49
CA LEU A 80 -12.39 7.90 -1.44
C LEU A 80 -12.12 8.46 -2.84
N LEU A 81 -12.01 7.61 -3.86
CA LEU A 81 -11.83 8.06 -5.24
C LEU A 81 -13.04 8.83 -5.75
N LYS A 82 -14.26 8.37 -5.45
CA LYS A 82 -15.48 9.11 -5.78
C LYS A 82 -15.52 10.48 -5.08
N GLN A 83 -15.18 10.55 -3.81
CA GLN A 83 -15.13 11.80 -3.05
C GLN A 83 -14.08 12.77 -3.60
N ALA A 84 -12.87 12.29 -3.90
CA ALA A 84 -11.83 13.10 -4.52
C ALA A 84 -12.32 13.72 -5.83
N LEU A 85 -12.93 12.91 -6.71
CA LEU A 85 -13.50 13.40 -7.97
C LEU A 85 -14.60 14.46 -7.78
N THR A 86 -15.38 14.40 -6.70
CA THR A 86 -16.38 15.43 -6.40
C THR A 86 -15.77 16.75 -5.96
N ILE A 87 -14.63 16.73 -5.27
CA ILE A 87 -13.90 17.95 -4.89
C ILE A 87 -13.32 18.61 -6.13
N PHE A 88 -12.71 17.85 -7.05
CA PHE A 88 -12.16 18.37 -8.30
C PHE A 88 -13.21 18.89 -9.29
N LYS A 89 -14.48 18.51 -9.11
CA LYS A 89 -15.61 18.99 -9.94
C LYS A 89 -16.26 20.26 -9.40
N LYS A 90 -15.92 20.69 -8.18
CA LYS A 90 -16.33 21.97 -7.60
C LYS A 90 -15.30 23.04 -7.91
#